data_AF-A0A8J1WCG4-F1
#
_entry.id   AF-A0A8J1WCG4-F1
#
_cell.length_a   1.000
_cell.length_b   1.000
_cell.length_c   1.000
_cell.angle_alpha   90.00
_cell.angle_beta   90.00
_cell.angle_gamma   90.00
#
_symmetry.space_group_name_H-M   'P 1'
#
loop_
_entity.id
_entity.type
_entity.pdbx_description
1 polymer ?
#
loop_
_entity_poly.entity_id
_entity_poly.type
_entity_poly.pdbx_seq_one_letter_code
_entity_poly.pdbx_strand_id
1 'polypeptide(L)'
;MMSAGSHWQEKDVALWARSWLERTFGPQGVRIPLTVSSLSSKQDGTAPKAGLDSAPPDIVLSFIGCTANGDATLHSKKQGAPLQAVFEFQLSIDWKCSCAVANGRVEVKGCFSAREFGSEDMEDFELQCNCDEPSKQEAALFSDPGLFKSLAQQLHSAVKKQGLKEVRSLLTENFVKEMLGEGSRNTDSGE
;
A
#
# COMPACT_ATOMS: atom_id res chain seq x y z
N MET A 1 49.91 -16.54 9.37
CA MET A 1 48.90 -15.51 9.04
C MET A 1 47.56 -16.21 8.93
N MET A 2 46.72 -16.17 9.95
CA MET A 2 45.36 -16.71 9.86
C MET A 2 44.47 -15.60 9.33
N SER A 3 43.87 -15.80 8.15
CA SER A 3 42.80 -14.93 7.65
C SER A 3 41.66 -14.96 8.65
N ALA A 4 41.46 -13.86 9.38
CA ALA A 4 40.22 -13.64 10.11
C ALA A 4 39.11 -13.48 9.07
N GLY A 5 38.49 -14.60 8.70
CA GLY A 5 37.29 -14.60 7.87
C GLY A 5 36.27 -13.68 8.51
N SER A 6 35.70 -12.77 7.73
CA SER A 6 34.65 -11.88 8.20
C SER A 6 33.44 -12.75 8.54
N HIS A 7 33.22 -13.02 9.82
CA HIS A 7 32.13 -13.88 10.27
C HIS A 7 30.84 -13.06 10.22
N TRP A 8 30.08 -13.22 9.15
CA TRP A 8 28.74 -12.68 9.08
C TRP A 8 27.82 -13.48 10.01
N GLN A 9 26.96 -12.77 10.73
CA GLN A 9 25.81 -13.34 11.41
C GLN A 9 24.57 -13.06 10.56
N GLU A 10 23.79 -14.11 10.33
CA GLU A 10 22.55 -14.06 9.55
C GLU A 10 21.38 -14.41 10.48
N LYS A 11 20.31 -13.62 10.41
CA LYS A 11 19.05 -13.87 11.11
C LYS A 11 17.95 -13.98 10.06
N ASP A 12 17.33 -15.15 9.98
CA ASP A 12 16.10 -15.33 9.20
C ASP A 12 14.96 -14.52 9.84
N VAL A 13 14.34 -13.66 9.04
CA VAL A 13 13.18 -12.84 9.41
C VAL A 13 12.06 -12.95 8.38
N ALA A 14 12.05 -13.98 7.53
CA ALA A 14 11.04 -14.17 6.48
C ALA A 14 9.61 -14.22 7.05
N LEU A 15 9.40 -14.94 8.16
CA LEU A 15 8.10 -15.02 8.82
C LEU A 15 7.64 -13.64 9.35
N TRP A 16 8.56 -12.90 9.95
CA TRP A 16 8.30 -11.55 10.45
C TRP A 16 7.92 -10.62 9.29
N ALA A 17 8.68 -10.67 8.19
CA ALA A 17 8.48 -9.82 7.02
C ALA A 17 7.11 -10.06 6.37
N ARG A 18 6.73 -11.32 6.17
CA ARG A 18 5.39 -11.70 5.66
C ARG A 18 4.28 -11.23 6.60
N SER A 19 4.45 -11.42 7.91
CA SER A 19 3.48 -10.97 8.91
C SER A 19 3.34 -9.44 8.93
N TRP A 20 4.43 -8.71 8.72
CA TRP A 20 4.39 -7.25 8.59
C TRP A 20 3.58 -6.84 7.36
N LEU A 21 3.85 -7.44 6.21
CA LEU A 21 3.14 -7.15 4.95
C LEU A 21 1.65 -7.45 5.06
N GLU A 22 1.28 -8.60 5.60
CA GLU A 22 -0.12 -9.00 5.83
C GLU A 22 -0.85 -8.06 6.79
N ARG A 23 -0.19 -7.61 7.86
CA ARG A 23 -0.77 -6.68 8.83
C ARG A 23 -0.93 -5.28 8.24
N THR A 24 0.08 -4.77 7.53
CA THR A 24 0.08 -3.43 6.93
C THR A 24 -0.95 -3.33 5.81
N PHE A 25 -1.05 -4.37 4.97
CA PHE A 25 -1.95 -4.43 3.82
C PHE A 25 -3.14 -5.36 4.05
N GLY A 26 -3.52 -5.59 5.30
CA GLY A 26 -4.70 -6.36 5.68
C GLY A 26 -5.94 -5.49 5.91
N PRO A 27 -7.10 -6.09 6.24
CA PRO A 27 -8.37 -5.37 6.43
C PRO A 27 -8.35 -4.31 7.54
N GLN A 28 -7.47 -4.49 8.53
CA GLN A 28 -7.26 -3.57 9.66
C GLN A 28 -5.95 -2.78 9.54
N GLY A 29 -5.31 -2.85 8.37
CA GLY A 29 -4.04 -2.21 8.10
C GLY A 29 -4.15 -0.71 7.83
N VAL A 30 -3.18 -0.21 7.08
CA VAL A 30 -3.09 1.22 6.77
C VAL A 30 -4.25 1.67 5.88
N ARG A 31 -4.67 2.93 6.10
CA ARG A 31 -5.67 3.62 5.28
C ARG A 31 -5.04 4.88 4.72
N ILE A 32 -5.14 5.03 3.41
CA ILE A 32 -4.46 6.10 2.68
C ILE A 32 -5.54 7.06 2.15
N PRO A 33 -5.65 8.28 2.69
CA PRO A 33 -6.54 9.29 2.13
C PRO A 33 -6.05 9.69 0.75
N LEU A 34 -6.95 9.74 -0.23
CA LEU A 34 -6.64 10.18 -1.59
C LEU A 34 -7.42 11.44 -1.94
N THR A 35 -6.90 12.22 -2.87
CA THR A 35 -7.58 13.43 -3.36
C THR A 35 -8.03 13.26 -4.81
N VAL A 36 -9.24 13.70 -5.15
CA VAL A 36 -9.72 13.81 -6.53
C VAL A 36 -10.09 15.26 -6.82
N SER A 37 -9.26 15.95 -7.59
CA SER A 37 -9.37 17.40 -7.84
C SER A 37 -10.66 17.83 -8.56
N SER A 38 -11.33 16.91 -9.27
CA SER A 38 -12.59 17.17 -9.96
C SER A 38 -13.83 17.09 -9.06
N LEU A 39 -13.72 16.52 -7.86
CA LEU A 39 -14.81 16.46 -6.89
C LEU A 39 -14.82 17.66 -5.94
N SER A 40 -13.81 18.53 -6.00
CA SER A 40 -13.67 19.66 -5.07
C SER A 40 -14.20 20.99 -5.59
N SER A 41 -14.59 21.15 -6.88
CA SER A 41 -15.18 22.42 -7.37
C SER A 41 -15.78 22.31 -8.78
N LYS A 42 -17.12 22.49 -8.88
CA LYS A 42 -17.80 23.32 -9.89
C LYS A 42 -19.27 23.53 -9.47
N GLN A 43 -19.48 24.51 -8.58
CA GLN A 43 -20.73 25.27 -8.55
C GLN A 43 -20.68 26.20 -9.77
N ASP A 44 -21.43 25.88 -10.82
CA ASP A 44 -21.72 26.81 -11.91
C ASP A 44 -23.22 27.13 -11.89
N GLY A 45 -23.55 28.30 -11.35
CA GLY A 45 -24.51 29.22 -11.96
C GLY A 45 -26.03 29.06 -11.78
N THR A 46 -26.60 27.94 -11.33
CA THR A 46 -28.07 27.84 -11.23
C THR A 46 -28.52 26.97 -10.06
N ALA A 47 -29.06 27.61 -9.02
CA ALA A 47 -29.57 26.96 -7.82
C ALA A 47 -30.65 25.91 -8.13
N PRO A 48 -30.64 24.78 -7.41
CA PRO A 48 -31.56 24.68 -6.29
C PRO A 48 -30.83 24.55 -4.96
N LYS A 49 -31.43 25.14 -3.92
CA LYS A 49 -30.99 25.02 -2.52
C LYS A 49 -31.01 23.55 -2.08
N ALA A 50 -29.83 22.96 -1.95
CA ALA A 50 -29.55 21.87 -1.03
C ALA A 50 -28.11 22.08 -0.52
N GLY A 51 -27.93 22.09 0.81
CA GLY A 51 -26.69 22.52 1.46
C GLY A 51 -25.47 21.75 0.95
N LEU A 52 -24.52 22.49 0.40
CA LEU A 52 -23.22 21.98 -0.05
C LEU A 52 -22.10 22.88 0.51
N ASP A 53 -22.10 23.02 1.84
CA ASP A 53 -20.91 23.42 2.64
C ASP A 53 -20.14 22.15 3.10
N SER A 54 -20.28 21.05 2.38
CA SER A 54 -19.73 19.76 2.80
C SER A 54 -18.30 19.57 2.30
N ALA A 55 -17.39 19.24 3.22
CA ALA A 55 -16.01 18.84 2.98
C ALA A 55 -15.84 17.96 1.72
N PRO A 56 -14.67 18.00 1.04
CA PRO A 56 -14.40 17.11 -0.08
C PRO A 56 -14.71 15.66 0.32
N PRO A 57 -15.30 14.84 -0.57
CA PRO A 57 -15.71 13.50 -0.22
C PRO A 57 -14.51 12.71 0.31
N ASP A 58 -14.71 12.00 1.43
CA ASP A 58 -13.68 11.16 2.02
C ASP A 58 -13.37 9.99 1.08
N ILE A 59 -12.28 10.12 0.34
CA ILE A 59 -11.76 9.07 -0.54
C ILE A 59 -10.65 8.35 0.19
N VAL A 60 -10.85 7.06 0.43
CA VAL A 60 -9.93 6.25 1.21
C VAL A 60 -9.55 5.01 0.42
N LEU A 61 -8.26 4.85 0.19
CA LEU A 61 -7.65 3.59 -0.23
C LEU A 61 -7.39 2.74 1.01
N SER A 62 -7.84 1.49 0.97
CA SER A 62 -7.66 0.50 2.02
C SER A 62 -7.37 -0.86 1.40
N PHE A 63 -6.86 -1.79 2.21
CA PHE A 63 -6.38 -3.06 1.73
C PHE A 63 -7.25 -4.21 2.24
N ILE A 64 -7.30 -5.28 1.46
CA ILE A 64 -8.10 -6.48 1.75
C ILE A 64 -7.17 -7.59 2.21
N GLY A 65 -5.99 -7.69 1.62
CA GLY A 65 -4.97 -8.66 1.98
C GLY A 65 -3.71 -8.47 1.17
N CYS A 66 -2.64 -9.12 1.62
CA CYS A 66 -1.39 -9.21 0.90
C CYS A 66 -0.90 -10.65 0.92
N THR A 67 -0.52 -11.16 -0.24
CA THR A 67 0.26 -12.38 -0.37
C THR A 67 1.70 -11.98 -0.68
N ALA A 68 2.64 -12.49 0.11
CA ALA A 68 4.06 -12.27 -0.05
C ALA A 68 4.79 -13.62 -0.08
N ASN A 69 5.40 -13.95 -1.22
CA ASN A 69 6.17 -15.17 -1.40
C ASN A 69 7.64 -14.81 -1.61
N GLY A 70 8.52 -15.39 -0.82
CA GLY A 70 9.95 -15.07 -0.86
C GLY A 70 10.55 -15.01 0.53
N ASP A 71 11.80 -14.59 0.63
CA ASP A 71 12.62 -14.74 1.82
C ASP A 71 13.22 -13.40 2.26
N ALA A 72 13.57 -13.32 3.55
CA ALA A 72 14.17 -12.13 4.12
C ALA A 72 15.12 -12.50 5.26
N THR A 73 16.32 -11.93 5.22
CA THR A 73 17.38 -12.12 6.20
C THR A 73 17.97 -10.78 6.63
N LEU A 74 18.47 -10.73 7.86
CA LEU A 74 19.26 -9.63 8.38
C LEU A 74 20.70 -10.09 8.55
N HIS A 75 21.63 -9.32 7.99
CA HIS A 75 23.06 -9.61 8.01
C HIS A 75 23.78 -8.62 8.92
N SER A 76 24.72 -9.12 9.73
CA SER A 76 25.62 -8.30 10.54
C SER A 76 27.07 -8.78 10.39
N LYS A 77 28.01 -7.86 10.14
CA LYS A 77 29.44 -8.21 10.00
C LYS A 77 30.11 -8.57 11.33
N LYS A 78 29.68 -7.93 12.43
CA LYS A 78 30.22 -8.04 13.80
C LYS A 78 29.18 -7.51 14.78
N GLN A 79 29.23 -7.92 16.04
CA GLN A 79 28.38 -7.38 17.11
C GLN A 79 28.54 -5.84 17.18
N GLY A 80 27.43 -5.10 17.01
CA GLY A 80 27.42 -3.62 16.94
C GLY A 80 27.65 -3.00 15.56
N ALA A 81 27.89 -3.78 14.50
CA ALA A 81 27.91 -3.28 13.12
C ALA A 81 26.47 -2.96 12.63
N PRO A 82 26.30 -2.01 11.69
CA PRO A 82 24.98 -1.75 11.12
C PRO A 82 24.42 -3.00 10.45
N LEU A 83 23.15 -3.28 10.73
CA LEU A 83 22.42 -4.36 10.10
C LEU A 83 22.16 -4.04 8.64
N GLN A 84 22.25 -5.06 7.79
CA GLN A 84 21.87 -5.00 6.40
C GLN A 84 20.65 -5.91 6.18
N ALA A 85 19.59 -5.37 5.60
CA ALA A 85 18.44 -6.14 5.17
C ALA A 85 18.70 -6.72 3.78
N VAL A 86 18.50 -8.03 3.65
CA VAL A 86 18.52 -8.74 2.37
C VAL A 86 17.18 -9.42 2.23
N PHE A 87 16.44 -9.13 1.17
CA PHE A 87 15.13 -9.73 0.95
C PHE A 87 14.79 -9.77 -0.52
N GLU A 88 13.87 -10.66 -0.87
CA GLU A 88 13.29 -10.78 -2.20
C GLU A 88 11.87 -11.34 -2.05
N PHE A 89 10.87 -10.63 -2.57
CA PHE A 89 9.48 -11.04 -2.51
C PHE A 89 8.76 -10.84 -3.85
N GLN A 90 7.94 -11.82 -4.20
CA GLN A 90 6.80 -11.60 -5.09
C GLN A 90 5.61 -11.15 -4.25
N LEU A 91 5.01 -10.03 -4.63
CA LEU A 91 3.90 -9.40 -3.90
C LEU A 91 2.63 -9.35 -4.73
N SER A 92 1.51 -9.63 -4.06
CA SER A 92 0.16 -9.34 -4.54
C SER A 92 -0.63 -8.69 -3.41
N ILE A 93 -1.07 -7.45 -3.59
CA ILE A 93 -1.73 -6.63 -2.58
C ILE A 93 -3.12 -6.23 -3.11
N ASP A 94 -4.16 -6.83 -2.54
CA ASP A 94 -5.53 -6.54 -2.91
C ASP A 94 -6.01 -5.27 -2.21
N TRP A 95 -6.60 -4.36 -2.99
CA TRP A 95 -7.02 -3.06 -2.49
C TRP A 95 -8.47 -2.75 -2.86
N LYS A 96 -9.06 -1.86 -2.08
CA LYS A 96 -10.33 -1.20 -2.38
C LYS A 96 -10.21 0.29 -2.10
N CYS A 97 -10.81 1.08 -2.97
CA CYS A 97 -10.92 2.52 -2.80
C CYS A 97 -12.39 2.89 -2.70
N SER A 98 -12.78 3.57 -1.64
CA SER A 98 -14.16 3.96 -1.39
C SER A 98 -14.31 5.48 -1.30
N CYS A 99 -15.43 5.98 -1.83
CA CYS A 99 -15.82 7.38 -1.78
C CYS A 99 -17.26 7.48 -1.30
N ALA A 100 -17.48 8.24 -0.23
CA ALA A 100 -18.82 8.58 0.23
C ALA A 100 -19.45 9.63 -0.69
N VAL A 101 -20.71 9.41 -1.08
CA VAL A 101 -21.50 10.33 -1.92
C VAL A 101 -22.86 10.56 -1.26
N ALA A 102 -23.56 11.63 -1.65
CA ALA A 102 -24.82 12.04 -1.01
C ALA A 102 -25.87 10.91 -0.86
N ASN A 103 -25.89 9.94 -1.78
CA ASN A 103 -26.87 8.86 -1.81
C ASN A 103 -26.26 7.45 -1.61
N GLY A 104 -25.02 7.34 -1.10
CA GLY A 104 -24.40 6.04 -0.85
C GLY A 104 -22.88 6.04 -0.85
N ARG A 105 -22.29 4.92 -1.26
CA ARG A 105 -20.83 4.73 -1.37
C ARG A 105 -20.52 4.18 -2.75
N VAL A 106 -19.52 4.75 -3.41
CA VAL A 106 -18.87 4.11 -4.56
C VAL A 106 -17.64 3.39 -4.06
N GLU A 107 -17.49 2.14 -4.45
CA GLU A 107 -16.31 1.33 -4.18
C GLU A 107 -15.74 0.83 -5.50
N VAL A 108 -14.41 0.84 -5.60
CA VAL A 108 -13.66 0.20 -6.68
C VAL A 108 -12.55 -0.65 -6.10
N LYS A 109 -12.12 -1.66 -6.83
CA LYS A 109 -11.15 -2.68 -6.37
C LYS A 109 -10.06 -2.91 -7.40
N GLY A 110 -9.01 -3.58 -6.94
CA GLY A 110 -7.96 -4.09 -7.81
C GLY A 110 -6.82 -4.67 -7.01
N CYS A 111 -5.68 -4.82 -7.67
CA CYS A 111 -4.49 -5.42 -7.10
C CYS A 111 -3.24 -4.62 -7.47
N PHE A 112 -2.35 -4.42 -6.50
CA PHE A 112 -0.97 -4.04 -6.76
C PHE A 112 -0.10 -5.30 -6.78
N SER A 113 0.70 -5.48 -7.84
CA SER A 113 1.56 -6.65 -7.97
C SER A 113 2.99 -6.25 -8.27
N ALA A 114 3.93 -6.84 -7.55
CA ALA A 114 5.36 -6.77 -7.86
C ALA A 114 5.86 -8.20 -8.09
N ARG A 115 6.49 -8.44 -9.25
CA ARG A 115 7.09 -9.76 -9.52
C ARG A 115 8.32 -10.00 -8.66
N GLU A 116 9.08 -8.93 -8.45
CA GLU A 116 10.33 -8.94 -7.71
C GLU A 116 10.41 -7.61 -6.94
N PHE A 117 10.33 -7.70 -5.62
CA PHE A 117 10.58 -6.62 -4.68
C PHE A 117 11.72 -7.08 -3.78
N GLY A 118 12.92 -6.60 -4.05
CA GLY A 118 14.12 -7.04 -3.37
C GLY A 118 15.01 -5.89 -2.91
N SER A 119 15.95 -6.20 -2.02
CA SER A 119 16.88 -5.21 -1.46
C SER A 119 17.89 -4.66 -2.46
N GLU A 120 18.15 -5.36 -3.58
CA GLU A 120 19.10 -4.91 -4.61
C GLU A 120 18.51 -3.83 -5.51
N ASP A 121 17.23 -3.97 -5.90
CA ASP A 121 16.54 -3.07 -6.84
C ASP A 121 15.37 -2.31 -6.19
N MET A 122 15.48 -2.06 -4.88
CA MET A 122 14.39 -1.53 -4.06
C MET A 122 13.86 -0.16 -4.55
N GLU A 123 14.70 0.68 -5.13
CA GLU A 123 14.28 2.00 -5.61
C GLU A 123 13.49 1.92 -6.93
N ASP A 124 13.82 0.93 -7.76
CA ASP A 124 13.38 0.83 -9.16
C ASP A 124 12.46 -0.37 -9.44
N PHE A 125 12.11 -1.17 -8.43
CA PHE A 125 11.25 -2.33 -8.61
C PHE A 125 9.92 -1.98 -9.30
N GLU A 126 9.40 -2.90 -10.12
CA GLU A 126 8.16 -2.68 -10.86
C GLU A 126 6.94 -3.03 -10.00
N LEU A 127 6.18 -2.01 -9.59
CA LEU A 127 4.88 -2.17 -8.93
C LEU A 127 3.77 -1.84 -9.93
N GLN A 128 3.03 -2.86 -10.38
CA GLN A 128 1.93 -2.71 -11.31
C GLN A 128 0.61 -2.50 -10.56
N CYS A 129 -0.25 -1.60 -11.05
CA CYS A 129 -1.60 -1.39 -10.52
C CYS A 129 -2.66 -1.87 -11.51
N ASN A 130 -3.28 -3.00 -11.21
CA ASN A 130 -4.40 -3.55 -11.95
C ASN A 130 -5.70 -3.12 -11.27
N CYS A 131 -6.66 -2.62 -12.05
CA CYS A 131 -7.96 -2.21 -11.54
C CYS A 131 -9.03 -3.14 -12.09
N ASP A 132 -9.94 -3.57 -11.22
CA ASP A 132 -11.05 -4.41 -11.60
C ASP A 132 -12.09 -3.61 -12.40
N GLU A 133 -12.90 -4.30 -13.19
CA GLU A 133 -14.06 -3.66 -13.81
C GLU A 133 -15.08 -3.27 -12.72
N PRO A 134 -15.64 -2.04 -12.77
CA PRO A 134 -16.67 -1.64 -11.82
C PRO A 134 -17.88 -2.57 -11.85
N SER A 135 -18.42 -2.93 -10.68
CA SER A 135 -19.54 -3.88 -10.58
C SER A 135 -20.79 -3.32 -11.26
N LYS A 136 -21.38 -4.12 -12.16
CA LYS A 136 -22.67 -3.80 -12.80
C LYS A 136 -23.82 -3.72 -11.80
N GLN A 137 -23.75 -4.47 -10.70
CA GLN A 137 -24.76 -4.42 -9.64
C GLN A 137 -24.69 -3.12 -8.85
N GLU A 138 -23.47 -2.65 -8.55
CA GLU A 138 -23.29 -1.36 -7.86
C GLU A 138 -23.69 -0.20 -8.77
N ALA A 139 -23.36 -0.25 -10.06
CA ALA A 139 -23.79 0.73 -11.05
C ALA A 139 -25.32 0.89 -11.12
N ALA A 140 -26.07 -0.22 -10.96
CA ALA A 140 -27.53 -0.22 -10.99
C ALA A 140 -28.18 0.46 -9.76
N LEU A 141 -27.43 0.69 -8.69
CA LEU A 141 -27.89 1.44 -7.51
C LEU A 141 -27.85 2.96 -7.71
N PHE A 142 -27.24 3.43 -8.80
CA PHE A 142 -27.17 4.84 -9.13
C PHE A 142 -28.25 5.22 -10.12
N SER A 143 -28.95 6.32 -9.85
CA SER A 143 -29.97 6.88 -10.74
C SER A 143 -29.40 7.27 -12.11
N ASP A 144 -28.08 7.56 -12.19
CA ASP A 144 -27.35 7.83 -13.42
C ASP A 144 -26.09 6.92 -13.51
N PRO A 145 -26.09 5.92 -14.40
CA PRO A 145 -24.94 5.04 -14.63
C PRO A 145 -23.68 5.76 -15.12
N GLY A 146 -23.82 6.89 -15.82
CA GLY A 146 -22.70 7.69 -16.33
C GLY A 146 -21.91 8.36 -15.21
N LEU A 147 -22.61 8.83 -14.17
CA LEU A 147 -21.98 9.40 -12.98
C LEU A 147 -21.18 8.35 -12.21
N PHE A 148 -21.74 7.14 -12.01
CA PHE A 148 -21.02 6.04 -11.37
C PHE A 148 -19.74 5.68 -12.13
N LYS A 149 -19.84 5.50 -13.45
CA LYS A 149 -18.68 5.16 -14.29
C LYS A 149 -17.59 6.23 -14.22
N SER A 150 -17.97 7.51 -14.30
CA SER A 150 -17.03 8.62 -14.18
C SER A 150 -16.33 8.65 -12.82
N LEU A 151 -17.09 8.48 -11.73
CA LEU A 151 -16.53 8.44 -10.38
C LEU A 151 -15.60 7.24 -10.19
N ALA A 152 -16.01 6.04 -10.60
CA ALA A 152 -15.16 4.85 -10.55
C ALA A 152 -13.83 5.05 -11.31
N GLN A 153 -13.87 5.68 -12.49
CA GLN A 153 -12.67 6.01 -13.26
C GLN A 153 -11.78 7.04 -12.54
N GLN A 154 -12.37 8.05 -11.90
CA GLN A 154 -11.62 9.02 -11.10
C GLN A 154 -10.95 8.35 -9.90
N LEU A 155 -11.63 7.43 -9.22
CA LEU A 155 -11.05 6.65 -8.12
C LEU A 155 -9.89 5.78 -8.59
N HIS A 156 -10.03 5.05 -9.70
CA HIS A 156 -8.91 4.31 -10.31
C HIS A 156 -7.73 5.23 -10.65
N SER A 157 -8.00 6.41 -11.20
CA SER A 157 -6.95 7.39 -11.50
C SER A 157 -6.23 7.88 -10.25
N ALA A 158 -6.97 8.14 -9.16
CA ALA A 158 -6.39 8.54 -7.88
C ALA A 158 -5.51 7.43 -7.28
N VAL A 159 -5.98 6.17 -7.32
CA VAL A 159 -5.19 5.02 -6.86
C VAL A 159 -3.91 4.87 -7.67
N LYS A 160 -3.97 4.99 -9.00
CA LYS A 160 -2.77 4.89 -9.86
C LYS A 160 -1.77 6.01 -9.66
N LYS A 161 -2.22 7.24 -9.42
CA LYS A 161 -1.34 8.42 -9.31
C LYS A 161 -0.81 8.66 -7.90
N GLN A 162 -1.66 8.48 -6.90
CA GLN A 162 -1.35 8.77 -5.49
C GLN A 162 -1.16 7.46 -4.71
N GLY A 163 -2.13 6.55 -4.79
CA GLY A 163 -2.08 5.28 -4.06
C GLY A 163 -0.83 4.44 -4.35
N LEU A 164 -0.45 4.31 -5.63
CA LEU A 164 0.75 3.60 -6.05
C LEU A 164 2.02 4.19 -5.40
N LYS A 165 2.12 5.51 -5.35
CA LYS A 165 3.27 6.21 -4.76
C LYS A 165 3.37 5.95 -3.26
N GLU A 166 2.24 6.05 -2.56
CA GLU A 166 2.17 5.81 -1.11
C GLU A 166 2.48 4.35 -0.77
N VAL A 167 1.94 3.39 -1.54
CA VAL A 167 2.27 1.96 -1.35
C VAL A 167 3.75 1.70 -1.61
N ARG A 168 4.35 2.33 -2.64
CA ARG A 168 5.80 2.24 -2.88
C ARG A 168 6.58 2.76 -1.68
N SER A 169 6.25 3.94 -1.16
CA SER A 169 6.93 4.51 0.02
C SER A 169 6.80 3.62 1.26
N LEU A 170 5.61 3.05 1.51
CA LEU A 170 5.42 2.09 2.61
C LEU A 170 6.33 0.87 2.50
N LEU A 171 6.54 0.36 1.27
CA LEU A 171 7.42 -0.77 1.01
C LEU A 171 8.91 -0.41 1.08
N THR A 172 9.33 0.73 0.52
CA THR A 172 10.76 1.08 0.43
C THR A 172 11.29 1.74 1.69
N GLU A 173 10.45 2.46 2.43
CA GLU A 173 10.87 3.23 3.61
C GLU A 173 10.45 2.51 4.90
N ASN A 174 9.14 2.27 5.07
CA ASN A 174 8.62 1.81 6.36
C ASN A 174 8.97 0.34 6.62
N PHE A 175 8.76 -0.53 5.63
CA PHE A 175 9.09 -1.96 5.77
C PHE A 175 10.57 -2.17 6.10
N VAL A 176 11.49 -1.55 5.35
CA VAL A 176 12.93 -1.70 5.59
C VAL A 176 13.34 -1.13 6.95
N LYS A 177 12.81 0.04 7.31
CA LYS A 177 13.07 0.64 8.63
C LYS A 177 12.62 -0.27 9.76
N GLU A 178 11.42 -0.85 9.66
CA GLU A 178 10.91 -1.76 10.69
C GLU A 178 11.67 -3.10 10.70
N MET A 179 12.10 -3.60 9.54
CA MET A 179 12.89 -4.82 9.42
C MET A 179 14.25 -4.66 10.11
N LEU A 180 14.93 -3.53 9.90
CA LEU A 180 16.18 -3.22 10.61
C LEU A 180 15.94 -3.06 12.12
N GLY A 181 14.82 -2.46 12.52
CA GLY A 181 14.43 -2.33 13.93
C GLY A 181 14.15 -3.66 14.63
N GLU A 182 13.57 -4.63 13.92
CA GLU A 182 13.36 -6.01 14.41
C GLU A 182 14.69 -6.73 14.71
N GLY A 183 15.74 -6.42 13.95
CA GLY A 183 17.07 -6.93 14.25
C GLY A 183 17.65 -6.39 15.55
N SER A 184 17.41 -5.11 15.87
CA SER A 184 17.95 -4.46 17.08
C SER A 184 17.23 -4.84 18.37
N ARG A 185 15.92 -5.15 18.33
CA ARG A 185 15.15 -5.46 19.56
C ARG A 185 15.57 -6.75 20.27
N ASN A 186 16.14 -7.71 19.54
CA ASN A 186 16.58 -8.97 20.13
C ASN A 186 18.04 -8.99 20.58
N THR A 187 18.85 -7.96 20.26
CA THR A 187 20.23 -7.89 20.75
C THR A 187 20.34 -7.38 22.18
N ASP A 188 19.29 -6.73 22.70
CA ASP A 188 19.24 -6.20 24.07
C ASP A 188 18.63 -7.18 25.10
N SER A 189 18.14 -8.35 24.67
CA SER A 189 17.54 -9.36 25.57
C SER A 189 18.55 -10.37 26.13
N GLY A 190 19.86 -10.10 25.97
CA GLY A 190 20.94 -10.96 26.46
C GLY A 190 21.67 -10.31 27.63
N GLU A 191 21.03 -10.28 28.81
CA GLU A 191 21.69 -10.22 30.11
C GLU A 191 21.30 -11.44 30.95
#